data_AF-A0A6P0XCU4-F1
#
_entry.id   AF-A0A6P0XCU4-F1
#
_cell.length_a   1.000
_cell.length_b   1.000
_cell.length_c   1.000
_cell.angle_alpha   90.00
_cell.angle_beta   90.00
_cell.angle_gamma   90.00
#
_symmetry.space_group_name_H-M   'P 1'
#
loop_
_entity.id
_entity.type
_entity.pdbx_description
1 polymer ?
#
loop_
_entity_poly.entity_id
_entity_poly.type
_entity_poly.pdbx_seq_one_letter_code
_entity_poly.pdbx_strand_id
1 'polypeptide(L)'
;MMSKGKFNEYVNKPKQITAMFKEAYKDIREPRLVIFAPVKCEMEMIKGERAAKQLLERIKKEYADLLNFLSSPPLNSQVAIAITPVQTLGCVICTTIEEPRNNYLPTFGFRKISRNAEYNPVDNDQPLRYLLRFLFKMHHEGRTPKFLQAVVSWIGLNAHIKNALTQFSKDCKNTGGFAVLQGRDLL
;
A
#
# COMPACT_ATOMS: atom_id res chain seq x y z
N MET A 1 5.39 17.70 -1.50
CA MET A 1 4.39 17.04 -2.36
C MET A 1 4.04 17.90 -3.54
N MET A 2 4.36 17.39 -4.74
CA MET A 2 4.20 18.11 -6.00
C MET A 2 2.73 18.49 -6.26
N SER A 3 2.52 19.71 -6.76
CA SER A 3 1.23 20.24 -7.23
C SER A 3 0.05 20.15 -6.24
N LYS A 4 0.31 20.00 -4.94
CA LYS A 4 -0.71 19.91 -3.87
C LYS A 4 -1.88 18.96 -4.21
N GLY A 5 -1.62 17.84 -4.89
CA GLY A 5 -2.64 16.84 -5.25
C GLY A 5 -3.60 17.25 -6.38
N LYS A 6 -3.35 18.35 -7.12
CA LYS A 6 -4.16 18.83 -8.25
C LYS A 6 -4.55 17.73 -9.24
N PHE A 7 -3.66 16.77 -9.47
CA PHE A 7 -3.84 15.71 -10.45
C PHE A 7 -4.27 14.36 -9.88
N ASN A 8 -4.55 14.30 -8.57
CA ASN A 8 -4.86 13.03 -7.90
C ASN A 8 -6.11 12.36 -8.50
N GLU A 9 -7.15 13.13 -8.81
CA GLU A 9 -8.37 12.60 -9.43
C GLU A 9 -8.13 12.07 -10.84
N TYR A 10 -7.23 12.69 -11.61
CA TYR A 10 -6.94 12.25 -12.98
C TYR A 10 -6.06 10.99 -13.02
N VAL A 11 -5.08 10.91 -12.11
CA VAL A 11 -4.05 9.85 -12.12
C VAL A 11 -4.47 8.64 -11.29
N ASN A 12 -4.93 8.88 -10.06
CA ASN A 12 -5.25 7.81 -9.10
C ASN A 12 -6.76 7.56 -8.98
N LYS A 13 -7.62 8.47 -9.48
CA LYS A 13 -9.08 8.31 -9.54
C LYS A 13 -9.71 7.81 -8.23
N PRO A 14 -9.42 8.45 -7.07
CA PRO A 14 -9.87 7.97 -5.76
C PRO A 14 -11.40 7.84 -5.69
N LYS A 15 -12.18 8.70 -6.37
CA LYS A 15 -13.64 8.56 -6.41
C LYS A 15 -14.08 7.30 -7.15
N GLN A 16 -13.47 7.02 -8.30
CA GLN A 16 -13.77 5.82 -9.08
C GLN A 16 -13.39 4.55 -8.30
N ILE A 17 -12.20 4.54 -7.68
CA ILE A 17 -11.75 3.43 -6.82
C ILE A 17 -12.73 3.27 -5.66
N THR A 18 -13.15 4.36 -5.01
CA THR A 18 -14.12 4.31 -3.91
C THR A 18 -15.44 3.66 -4.35
N ALA A 19 -15.96 4.01 -5.52
CA ALA A 19 -17.17 3.40 -6.06
C ALA A 19 -16.99 1.88 -6.31
N MET A 20 -15.85 1.47 -6.87
CA MET A 20 -15.51 0.05 -7.08
C MET A 20 -15.45 -0.72 -5.77
N PHE A 21 -14.83 -0.15 -4.73
CA PHE A 21 -14.77 -0.76 -3.41
C PHE A 21 -16.16 -0.86 -2.77
N LYS A 22 -16.99 0.19 -2.86
CA LYS A 22 -18.36 0.16 -2.33
C LYS A 22 -19.19 -0.97 -2.92
N GLU A 23 -19.05 -1.21 -4.23
CA GLU A 23 -19.73 -2.31 -4.89
C GLU A 23 -19.15 -3.67 -4.49
N ALA A 24 -17.83 -3.83 -4.58
CA ALA A 24 -17.18 -5.11 -4.28
C ALA A 24 -17.27 -5.52 -2.80
N TYR A 25 -17.45 -4.55 -1.89
CA TYR A 25 -17.43 -4.79 -0.44
C TYR A 25 -18.83 -4.86 0.20
N LYS A 26 -19.91 -4.70 -0.57
CA LYS A 26 -21.28 -4.64 -0.06
C LYS A 26 -21.69 -5.86 0.78
N ASP A 27 -21.26 -7.05 0.35
CA ASP A 27 -21.67 -8.34 0.95
C ASP A 27 -20.46 -9.23 1.30
N ILE A 28 -19.36 -8.64 1.77
CA ILE A 28 -18.18 -9.43 2.13
C ILE A 28 -18.46 -10.36 3.30
N ARG A 29 -18.00 -11.60 3.17
CA ARG A 29 -18.11 -12.66 4.18
C ARG A 29 -16.76 -13.13 4.72
N GLU A 30 -15.69 -12.67 4.09
CA GLU A 30 -14.33 -13.11 4.34
C GLU A 30 -13.46 -11.88 4.62
N PRO A 31 -12.47 -12.00 5.52
CA PRO A 31 -11.55 -10.90 5.76
C PRO A 31 -10.81 -10.46 4.50
N ARG A 32 -10.53 -9.17 4.39
CA ARG A 32 -9.81 -8.55 3.27
C ARG A 32 -8.65 -7.71 3.78
N LEU A 33 -7.56 -7.73 3.02
CA LEU A 33 -6.44 -6.81 3.19
C LEU A 33 -6.47 -5.78 2.06
N VAL A 34 -6.43 -4.50 2.43
CA VAL A 34 -6.30 -3.37 1.52
C VAL A 34 -4.95 -2.70 1.76
N ILE A 35 -4.08 -2.72 0.75
CA ILE A 35 -2.77 -2.09 0.81
C ILE A 35 -2.79 -0.85 -0.09
N PHE A 36 -2.56 0.31 0.51
CA PHE A 36 -2.19 1.50 -0.22
C PHE A 36 -0.67 1.47 -0.41
N ALA A 37 -0.22 1.34 -1.65
CA ALA A 37 1.20 1.36 -2.00
C ALA A 37 1.56 2.63 -2.79
N PRO A 38 1.79 3.78 -2.11
CA PRO A 38 2.24 4.99 -2.76
C PRO A 38 3.54 4.75 -3.55
N VAL A 39 3.50 5.07 -4.84
CA VAL A 39 4.66 5.09 -5.74
C VAL A 39 5.07 6.53 -6.05
N LYS A 40 6.26 6.73 -6.63
CA LYS A 40 6.82 8.06 -6.94
C LYS A 40 6.95 8.95 -5.68
N CYS A 41 7.10 8.33 -4.51
CA CYS A 41 7.17 8.98 -3.21
C CYS A 41 8.61 9.18 -2.71
N GLU A 42 9.62 8.82 -3.51
CA GLU A 42 11.05 8.91 -3.14
C GLU A 42 11.41 10.32 -2.64
N MET A 43 10.83 11.37 -3.23
CA MET A 43 11.07 12.75 -2.78
C MET A 43 10.62 13.00 -1.34
N GLU A 44 9.43 12.52 -0.95
CA GLU A 44 8.90 12.65 0.41
C GLU A 44 9.64 11.75 1.40
N MET A 45 10.03 10.54 0.98
CA MET A 45 10.70 9.57 1.85
C MET A 45 12.15 9.98 2.16
N ILE A 46 12.89 10.52 1.19
CA ILE A 46 14.29 10.96 1.37
C ILE A 46 14.38 12.25 2.23
N LYS A 47 13.35 13.10 2.20
CA LYS A 47 13.31 14.35 3.00
C LYS A 47 13.17 14.13 4.51
N GLY A 48 13.03 12.88 4.94
CA GLY A 48 12.99 12.49 6.36
C GLY A 48 11.58 12.35 6.92
N GLU A 49 11.51 11.97 8.20
CA GLU A 49 10.29 11.48 8.85
C GLU A 49 9.12 12.47 8.78
N ARG A 50 9.38 13.77 8.92
CA ARG A 50 8.33 14.80 8.83
C ARG A 50 7.63 14.80 7.47
N ALA A 51 8.40 14.70 6.38
CA ALA A 51 7.85 14.68 5.02
C ALA A 51 7.11 13.36 4.74
N ALA A 52 7.63 12.24 5.24
CA ALA A 52 6.95 10.94 5.16
C ALA A 52 5.61 10.93 5.93
N LYS A 53 5.54 11.56 7.10
CA LYS A 53 4.27 11.77 7.83
C LYS A 53 3.30 12.66 7.06
N GLN A 54 3.78 13.70 6.39
CA GLN A 54 2.92 14.55 5.54
C GLN A 54 2.34 13.79 4.35
N LEU A 55 3.09 12.87 3.75
CA LEU A 55 2.59 11.96 2.72
C LEU A 55 1.45 11.09 3.26
N LEU A 56 1.66 10.48 4.43
CA LEU A 56 0.66 9.66 5.11
C LEU A 56 -0.65 10.43 5.36
N GLU A 57 -0.56 11.61 5.96
CA GLU A 57 -1.73 12.45 6.22
C GLU A 57 -2.44 12.89 4.94
N ARG A 58 -1.69 13.11 3.85
CA ARG A 58 -2.30 13.43 2.57
C ARG A 58 -3.07 12.25 2.00
N ILE A 59 -2.53 11.03 2.06
CA ILE A 59 -3.24 9.82 1.62
C ILE A 59 -4.54 9.66 2.41
N LYS A 60 -4.49 9.80 3.74
CA LYS A 60 -5.69 9.76 4.58
C LYS A 60 -6.74 10.78 4.16
N LYS A 61 -6.30 12.02 3.87
CA LYS A 61 -7.19 13.09 3.42
C LYS A 61 -7.81 12.81 2.04
N GLU A 62 -7.00 12.41 1.07
CA GLU A 62 -7.44 12.20 -0.31
C GLU A 62 -8.33 10.97 -0.50
N TYR A 63 -8.14 9.96 0.35
CA TYR A 63 -8.93 8.72 0.35
C TYR A 63 -9.89 8.66 1.54
N ALA A 64 -10.22 9.79 2.17
CA ALA A 64 -11.06 9.82 3.36
C ALA A 64 -12.40 9.11 3.14
N ASP A 65 -13.04 9.30 1.99
CA ASP A 65 -14.32 8.65 1.66
C ASP A 65 -14.21 7.12 1.62
N LEU A 66 -13.14 6.60 1.02
CA LEU A 66 -12.87 5.16 0.98
C LEU A 66 -12.53 4.62 2.36
N LEU A 67 -11.66 5.31 3.10
CA LEU A 67 -11.25 4.91 4.44
C LEU A 67 -12.45 4.89 5.40
N ASN A 68 -13.27 5.94 5.38
CA ASN A 68 -14.50 6.03 6.18
C ASN A 68 -15.47 4.89 5.84
N PHE A 69 -15.63 4.56 4.56
CA PHE A 69 -16.43 3.42 4.14
C PHE A 69 -15.87 2.11 4.69
N LEU A 70 -14.57 1.84 4.53
CA LEU A 70 -13.94 0.60 5.03
C LEU A 70 -13.88 0.52 6.57
N SER A 71 -13.96 1.65 7.26
CA SER A 71 -14.04 1.74 8.73
C SER A 71 -15.47 1.73 9.27
N SER A 72 -16.48 1.66 8.40
CA SER A 72 -17.88 1.53 8.82
C SER A 72 -18.21 0.08 9.25
N PRO A 73 -19.10 -0.13 10.23
CA PRO A 73 -19.62 -1.46 10.51
C PRO A 73 -20.41 -2.03 9.31
N PRO A 74 -20.30 -3.34 8.99
CA PRO A 74 -19.48 -4.35 9.67
C PRO A 74 -18.03 -4.45 9.12
N LEU A 75 -17.66 -3.66 8.11
CA LEU A 75 -16.38 -3.74 7.39
C LEU A 75 -15.16 -3.52 8.29
N ASN A 76 -15.29 -2.67 9.31
CA ASN A 76 -14.21 -2.42 10.28
C ASN A 76 -13.66 -3.69 10.97
N SER A 77 -14.48 -4.73 11.11
CA SER A 77 -14.10 -6.03 11.68
C SER A 77 -13.57 -7.05 10.66
N GLN A 78 -13.71 -6.74 9.37
CA GLN A 78 -13.35 -7.64 8.28
C GLN A 78 -12.21 -7.11 7.40
N VAL A 79 -11.85 -5.83 7.51
CA VAL A 79 -10.89 -5.20 6.61
C VAL A 79 -9.66 -4.70 7.36
N ALA A 80 -8.49 -5.24 7.02
CA ALA A 80 -7.21 -4.66 7.40
C ALA A 80 -6.77 -3.62 6.36
N ILE A 81 -6.25 -2.49 6.84
CA ILE A 81 -5.72 -1.44 5.95
C ILE A 81 -4.28 -1.10 6.33
N ALA A 82 -3.37 -1.23 5.37
CA ALA A 82 -1.98 -0.82 5.50
C ALA A 82 -1.60 0.22 4.45
N ILE A 83 -0.74 1.17 4.83
CA ILE A 83 -0.07 2.12 3.93
C ILE A 83 1.41 1.75 3.90
N THR A 84 1.89 1.37 2.73
CA THR A 84 3.25 0.89 2.48
C THR A 84 3.88 1.67 1.33
N PRO A 85 4.45 2.87 1.57
CA PRO A 85 5.16 3.61 0.53
C PRO A 85 6.29 2.77 -0.06
N VAL A 86 6.42 2.77 -1.39
CA VAL A 86 7.45 2.00 -2.11
C VAL A 86 8.31 2.92 -2.97
N GLN A 87 9.62 2.84 -2.78
CA GLN A 87 10.62 3.58 -3.56
C GLN A 87 11.09 2.69 -4.69
N THR A 88 10.37 2.74 -5.81
CA THR A 88 10.42 1.75 -6.90
C THR A 88 11.78 1.63 -7.58
N LEU A 89 12.42 2.77 -7.86
CA LEU A 89 13.74 2.80 -8.47
C LEU A 89 14.82 3.14 -7.45
N GLY A 90 14.46 3.92 -6.42
CA GLY A 90 15.33 4.39 -5.33
C GLY A 90 16.55 5.20 -5.75
N CYS A 91 16.79 5.36 -7.04
CA CYS A 91 17.90 6.11 -7.64
C CYS A 91 17.44 7.38 -8.36
N VAL A 92 16.13 7.53 -8.57
CA VAL A 92 15.48 8.70 -9.15
C VAL A 92 14.38 9.21 -8.26
N ILE A 93 14.19 10.52 -8.27
CA ILE A 93 13.07 11.20 -7.61
C ILE A 93 12.19 11.87 -8.64
N CYS A 94 10.88 11.81 -8.43
CA CYS A 94 9.94 12.63 -9.19
C CYS A 94 10.03 14.08 -8.69
N THR A 95 10.36 15.01 -9.57
CA THR A 95 10.62 16.42 -9.22
C THR A 95 9.56 17.37 -9.73
N THR A 96 8.94 17.04 -10.86
CA THR A 96 7.97 17.91 -11.53
C THR A 96 6.75 17.11 -11.97
N ILE A 97 5.62 17.80 -12.01
CA ILE A 97 4.40 17.33 -12.67
C ILE A 97 4.01 18.43 -13.65
N GLU A 98 4.18 18.16 -14.93
CA GLU A 98 3.79 19.06 -16.00
C GLU A 98 2.30 18.94 -16.27
N GLU A 99 1.65 20.07 -16.54
CA GLU A 99 0.22 20.09 -16.83
C GLU A 99 -0.08 19.31 -18.12
N PRO A 100 -1.20 18.59 -18.15
CA PRO A 100 -1.76 18.04 -19.38
C PRO A 100 -1.72 19.02 -20.55
N ARG A 101 -1.19 18.60 -21.70
CA ARG A 101 -1.47 19.24 -23.00
C ARG A 101 -2.47 18.35 -23.74
N ASN A 102 -3.40 18.93 -24.51
CA ASN A 102 -4.28 18.22 -25.45
C ASN A 102 -4.97 16.95 -24.90
N ASN A 103 -5.61 17.02 -23.72
CA ASN A 103 -6.35 15.93 -23.07
C ASN A 103 -5.51 14.71 -22.61
N TYR A 104 -4.19 14.80 -22.54
CA TYR A 104 -3.34 13.73 -22.01
C TYR A 104 -3.21 13.74 -20.47
N LEU A 105 -2.73 12.64 -19.89
CA LEU A 105 -2.35 12.59 -18.47
C LEU A 105 -1.18 13.55 -18.17
N PRO A 106 -1.03 14.03 -16.92
CA PRO A 106 0.13 14.83 -16.54
C PRO A 106 1.43 14.08 -16.78
N THR A 107 2.46 14.78 -17.23
CA THR A 107 3.80 14.21 -17.43
C THR A 107 4.63 14.37 -16.16
N PHE A 108 5.26 13.29 -15.72
CA PHE A 108 6.09 13.28 -14.52
C PHE A 108 7.56 13.40 -14.90
N GLY A 109 8.23 14.44 -14.42
CA GLY A 109 9.67 14.62 -14.62
C GLY A 109 10.46 13.97 -13.50
N PHE A 110 11.49 13.20 -13.87
CA PHE A 110 12.34 12.47 -12.94
C PHE A 110 13.79 12.94 -13.02
N ARG A 111 14.46 12.96 -11.87
CA ARG A 111 15.88 13.30 -11.76
C ARG A 111 16.61 12.24 -10.96
N LYS A 112 17.80 11.80 -11.41
CA LYS A 112 18.68 10.96 -10.60
C LYS A 112 19.08 11.70 -9.31
N ILE A 113 19.14 10.96 -8.21
CA ILE A 113 19.53 11.52 -6.90
C ILE A 113 20.97 12.06 -6.96
N SER A 114 21.86 11.32 -7.63
CA SER A 114 23.24 11.71 -7.96
C SER A 114 23.63 11.18 -9.35
N ARG A 115 24.74 11.69 -9.92
CA ARG A 115 25.22 11.25 -11.26
C ARG A 115 25.41 9.73 -11.32
N ASN A 116 26.01 9.17 -10.28
CA ASN A 116 26.35 7.75 -10.17
C ASN A 116 25.31 6.94 -9.38
N ALA A 117 24.11 7.46 -9.15
CA ALA A 117 23.07 6.69 -8.45
C ALA A 117 22.72 5.43 -9.26
N GLU A 118 22.90 4.28 -8.63
CA GLU A 118 22.57 2.96 -9.17
C GLU A 118 21.16 2.54 -8.74
N TYR A 119 20.55 1.63 -9.49
CA TYR A 119 19.25 1.05 -9.15
C TYR A 119 19.29 0.44 -7.75
N ASN A 120 18.47 0.97 -6.85
CA ASN A 120 18.45 0.56 -5.45
C ASN A 120 17.05 0.75 -4.87
N PRO A 121 16.07 -0.09 -5.25
CA PRO A 121 14.71 0.00 -4.75
C PRO A 121 14.68 -0.13 -3.23
N VAL A 122 13.80 0.62 -2.58
CA VAL A 122 13.65 0.59 -1.12
C VAL A 122 12.19 0.32 -0.78
N ASP A 123 11.96 -0.56 0.20
CA ASP A 123 10.64 -0.89 0.75
C ASP A 123 9.67 -1.59 -0.21
N ASN A 124 10.15 -2.05 -1.37
CA ASN A 124 9.37 -2.81 -2.35
C ASN A 124 8.83 -4.14 -1.80
N ASP A 125 9.45 -4.66 -0.75
CA ASP A 125 9.10 -5.88 -0.05
C ASP A 125 7.95 -5.68 0.95
N GLN A 126 7.70 -4.46 1.41
CA GLN A 126 6.71 -4.16 2.44
C GLN A 126 5.28 -4.61 2.08
N PRO A 127 4.76 -4.37 0.86
CA PRO A 127 3.45 -4.91 0.47
C PRO A 127 3.38 -6.44 0.58
N LEU A 128 4.44 -7.15 0.17
CA LEU A 128 4.51 -8.60 0.26
C LEU A 128 4.57 -9.08 1.71
N ARG A 129 5.33 -8.40 2.58
CA ARG A 129 5.38 -8.72 4.01
C ARG A 129 4.00 -8.63 4.64
N TYR A 130 3.26 -7.54 4.39
CA TYR A 130 1.89 -7.37 4.87
C TYR A 130 0.93 -8.44 4.32
N LEU A 131 1.04 -8.77 3.03
CA LEU A 131 0.24 -9.84 2.43
C LEU A 131 0.51 -11.18 3.09
N LEU A 132 1.77 -11.58 3.24
CA LEU A 132 2.14 -12.84 3.87
C LEU A 132 1.68 -12.90 5.33
N ARG A 133 1.85 -11.80 6.06
CA ARG A 133 1.41 -11.67 7.46
C ARG A 133 -0.10 -11.95 7.58
N PHE A 134 -0.89 -11.29 6.73
CA PHE A 134 -2.34 -11.52 6.62
C PHE A 134 -2.68 -12.97 6.27
N LEU A 135 -2.03 -13.55 5.26
CA LEU A 135 -2.27 -14.94 4.84
C LEU A 135 -1.97 -15.94 5.97
N PHE A 136 -0.88 -15.75 6.71
CA PHE A 136 -0.54 -16.60 7.85
C PHE A 136 -1.56 -16.48 8.97
N LYS A 137 -2.02 -15.27 9.26
CA LYS A 137 -3.07 -15.04 10.24
C LYS A 137 -4.37 -15.76 9.84
N MET A 138 -4.80 -15.61 8.59
CA MET A 138 -5.99 -16.29 8.07
C MET A 138 -5.86 -17.82 8.06
N HIS A 139 -4.66 -18.34 7.79
CA HIS A 139 -4.39 -19.78 7.87
C HIS A 139 -4.46 -20.31 9.29
N HIS A 140 -3.82 -19.61 10.22
CA HIS A 140 -3.80 -19.98 11.63
C HIS A 140 -5.21 -19.99 12.24
N GLU A 141 -6.07 -19.06 11.85
CA GLU A 141 -7.45 -18.97 12.34
C GLU A 141 -8.45 -19.88 11.61
N GLY A 142 -8.01 -20.65 10.61
CA GLY A 142 -8.92 -21.46 9.79
C GLY A 142 -9.85 -20.63 8.90
N ARG A 143 -9.55 -19.34 8.70
CA ARG A 143 -10.34 -18.38 7.92
C ARG A 143 -9.78 -18.16 6.50
N THR A 144 -8.96 -19.09 6.00
CA THR A 144 -8.34 -18.97 4.68
C THR A 144 -9.40 -19.02 3.59
N PRO A 145 -9.54 -17.95 2.78
CA PRO A 145 -10.43 -17.96 1.62
C PRO A 145 -10.12 -19.13 0.70
N LYS A 146 -11.15 -19.76 0.13
CA LYS A 146 -11.00 -20.96 -0.73
C LYS A 146 -10.00 -20.74 -1.87
N PHE A 147 -9.99 -19.56 -2.48
CA PHE A 147 -9.09 -19.23 -3.59
C PHE A 147 -7.62 -19.07 -3.16
N LEU A 148 -7.34 -18.88 -1.86
CA LEU A 148 -5.99 -18.77 -1.30
C LEU A 148 -5.50 -20.08 -0.68
N GLN A 149 -6.36 -21.10 -0.55
CA GLN A 149 -5.97 -22.38 0.05
C GLN A 149 -4.81 -23.04 -0.70
N ALA A 150 -4.74 -22.91 -2.03
CA ALA A 150 -3.62 -23.44 -2.81
C ALA A 150 -2.29 -22.72 -2.54
N VAL A 151 -2.31 -21.40 -2.35
CA VAL A 151 -1.11 -20.61 -2.01
C VAL A 151 -0.64 -20.96 -0.60
N VAL A 152 -1.57 -21.04 0.33
CA VAL A 152 -1.29 -21.36 1.73
C VAL A 152 -0.85 -22.81 1.91
N SER A 153 -1.44 -23.76 1.18
CA SER A 153 -1.00 -25.17 1.21
C SER A 153 0.41 -25.32 0.64
N TRP A 154 0.74 -24.58 -0.44
CA TRP A 154 2.10 -24.54 -0.98
C TRP A 154 3.12 -24.04 0.04
N ILE A 155 2.78 -22.98 0.80
CA ILE A 155 3.64 -22.48 1.89
C ILE A 155 3.73 -23.51 3.04
N GLY A 156 2.70 -24.34 3.24
CA GLY A 156 2.66 -25.39 4.25
C GLY A 156 3.50 -26.63 3.95
N LEU A 157 3.94 -26.85 2.70
CA LEU A 157 4.63 -28.07 2.27
C LEU A 157 6.09 -28.16 2.73
N ASN A 158 6.70 -27.08 3.20
CA ASN A 158 8.09 -27.09 3.66
C ASN A 158 8.28 -26.23 4.92
N ALA A 159 8.64 -26.87 6.04
CA ALA A 159 8.84 -26.22 7.33
C ALA A 159 9.88 -25.08 7.28
N HIS A 160 10.92 -25.21 6.46
CA HIS A 160 11.94 -24.16 6.28
C HIS A 160 11.38 -22.95 5.53
N ILE A 161 10.60 -23.18 4.46
CA ILE A 161 9.94 -22.10 3.70
C ILE A 161 8.93 -21.38 4.61
N LYS A 162 8.13 -22.14 5.36
CA LYS A 162 7.19 -21.56 6.33
C LYS A 162 7.88 -20.70 7.37
N ASN A 163 8.98 -21.19 7.97
CA ASN A 163 9.74 -20.42 8.96
C ASN A 163 10.37 -19.16 8.35
N ALA A 164 10.98 -19.27 7.17
CA ALA A 164 11.58 -18.14 6.47
C ALA A 164 10.55 -17.06 6.13
N LEU A 165 9.39 -17.45 5.58
CA LEU A 165 8.31 -16.52 5.25
C LEU A 165 7.67 -15.91 6.51
N THR A 166 7.53 -16.70 7.59
CA THR A 166 7.04 -16.19 8.87
C THR A 166 8.00 -15.14 9.41
N GLN A 167 9.31 -15.40 9.40
CA GLN A 167 10.32 -14.45 9.83
C GLN A 167 10.31 -13.19 8.95
N PHE A 168 10.24 -13.35 7.62
CA PHE A 168 10.15 -12.25 6.68
C PHE A 168 8.90 -11.38 6.91
N SER A 169 7.74 -11.96 7.24
CA SER A 169 6.53 -11.19 7.52
C SER A 169 6.58 -10.34 8.81
N LYS A 170 7.56 -10.56 9.70
CA LYS A 170 7.65 -9.84 10.98
C LYS A 170 8.18 -8.41 10.82
N ASP A 171 9.04 -8.14 9.84
CA ASP A 171 9.64 -6.81 9.66
C ASP A 171 8.74 -5.85 8.84
N CYS A 172 7.44 -5.89 9.08
CA CYS A 172 6.50 -4.90 8.57
C CYS A 172 6.77 -3.55 9.23
N LYS A 173 7.20 -2.56 8.45
CA LYS A 173 7.37 -1.17 8.89
C LYS A 173 6.01 -0.56 9.23
N ASN A 174 5.95 0.18 10.33
CA ASN A 174 4.72 0.84 10.81
C ASN A 174 4.95 2.28 11.30
N THR A 175 6.12 2.85 11.02
CA THR A 175 6.52 4.23 11.31
C THR A 175 7.12 4.87 10.06
N GLY A 176 7.43 6.18 10.08
CA GLY A 176 8.16 6.81 8.98
C GLY A 176 7.41 6.85 7.64
N GLY A 177 6.10 7.07 7.67
CA GLY A 177 5.24 7.10 6.48
C GLY A 177 4.48 5.79 6.23
N PHE A 178 4.88 4.71 6.92
CA PHE A 178 4.15 3.46 6.98
C PHE A 178 3.09 3.51 8.08
N ALA A 179 1.96 2.83 7.88
CA ALA A 179 0.93 2.75 8.91
C ALA A 179 0.01 1.54 8.71
N VAL A 180 -0.45 0.95 9.82
CA VAL A 180 -1.66 0.13 9.86
C VAL A 180 -2.79 1.00 10.38
N LEU A 181 -3.79 1.28 9.53
CA LEU A 181 -4.90 2.17 9.87
C LEU A 181 -6.02 1.43 10.62
N GLN A 182 -6.28 0.16 10.28
CA GLN A 182 -7.26 -0.70 10.94
C GLN A 182 -6.95 -2.18 10.73
N GLY A 183 -7.64 -3.05 11.49
CA GLY A 183 -7.55 -4.51 11.36
C GLY A 183 -6.19 -5.08 11.78
N ARG A 184 -5.59 -4.55 12.85
CA ARG A 184 -4.33 -5.09 13.41
C ARG A 184 -4.47 -6.53 13.88
N ASP A 185 -5.65 -6.90 14.34
CA ASP A 185 -6.05 -8.25 14.72
C ASP A 185 -6.11 -9.21 13.53
N LEU A 186 -6.25 -8.70 12.31
CA LEU A 186 -6.20 -9.48 11.06
C LEU A 186 -4.78 -9.60 10.48
N LEU A 187 -3.77 -9.01 11.14
CA LEU A 187 -2.37 -8.98 10.71
C LEU A 187 -1.44 -9.66 11.71
#